data_AF-A0A9Q1H441-F1
#
_entry.id   AF-A0A9Q1H441-F1
#
_cell.length_a   1.000
_cell.length_b   1.000
_cell.length_c   1.000
_cell.angle_alpha   90.00
_cell.angle_beta   90.00
_cell.angle_gamma   90.00
#
_symmetry.space_group_name_H-M   'P 1'
#
loop_
_entity.id
_entity.type
_entity.pdbx_description
1 polymer ?
#
loop_
_entity_poly.entity_id
_entity_poly.type
_entity_poly.pdbx_seq_one_letter_code
_entity_poly.pdbx_strand_id
1 'polypeptide(L)'
;MLVFMKLVFLTRVTIICPGPVDTKFGPSMAMFDQNESDEETMAIRKQYLKNLQQIISGNIQTSQEVAKVIKEAIEADKPNFRYYTSEKDLKDARAKLADTTGNAAIQFINNTFFEGVKLSSL
;
A
#
# COMPACT_ATOMS: atom_id res chain seq x y z
N MET A 1 31.37 18.03 22.00
CA MET A 1 31.82 18.06 20.59
C MET A 1 30.68 17.51 19.74
N LEU A 2 29.78 18.38 19.27
CA LEU A 2 28.71 17.99 18.34
C LEU A 2 29.34 17.79 16.96
N VAL A 3 29.41 16.55 16.48
CA VAL A 3 29.78 16.28 15.10
C VAL A 3 28.55 16.56 14.24
N PHE A 4 28.49 17.77 13.67
CA PHE A 4 27.64 18.05 12.52
C PHE A 4 28.15 17.20 11.35
N MET A 5 27.58 16.00 11.18
CA MET A 5 27.75 15.24 9.96
C MET A 5 26.99 15.98 8.85
N LYS A 6 27.69 16.90 8.20
CA LYS A 6 27.24 17.61 7.01
C LYS A 6 27.08 16.54 5.92
N LEU A 7 25.84 16.09 5.70
CA LEU A 7 25.50 15.17 4.63
C LEU A 7 25.73 15.89 3.30
N VAL A 8 26.94 15.79 2.76
CA VAL A 8 27.31 16.30 1.43
C VAL A 8 26.85 15.27 0.41
N PHE A 9 25.55 15.24 0.17
CA PHE A 9 24.98 14.69 -1.07
C PHE A 9 24.01 15.74 -1.60
N LEU A 10 24.40 16.40 -2.69
CA LEU A 10 23.54 17.35 -3.43
C LEU A 10 22.33 16.68 -4.09
N THR A 11 22.26 15.35 -4.06
CA THR A 11 21.15 14.56 -4.60
C THR A 11 20.04 14.44 -3.56
N ARG A 12 18.86 14.96 -3.91
CA ARG A 12 17.63 14.79 -3.11
C ARG A 12 16.95 13.49 -3.52
N VAL A 13 16.52 12.70 -2.54
CA VAL A 13 15.79 11.45 -2.75
C VAL A 13 14.45 11.52 -2.04
N THR A 14 13.39 11.10 -2.73
CA THR A 14 12.04 11.00 -2.19
C THR A 14 11.35 9.74 -2.71
N ILE A 15 10.38 9.25 -1.96
CA ILE A 15 9.52 8.12 -2.31
C ILE A 15 8.10 8.65 -2.50
N ILE A 16 7.52 8.38 -3.66
CA ILE A 16 6.10 8.54 -3.89
C ILE A 16 5.41 7.25 -3.47
N CYS A 17 4.45 7.36 -2.56
CA CYS A 17 3.68 6.26 -2.01
C CYS A 17 2.28 6.28 -2.61
N PRO A 18 2.08 5.71 -3.82
CA PRO A 18 0.78 5.69 -4.44
C PRO A 18 -0.18 4.72 -3.76
N GLY A 19 -1.47 5.08 -3.77
CA GLY A 19 -2.54 4.11 -3.56
C GLY A 19 -2.75 3.23 -4.80
N PRO A 20 -3.91 2.56 -4.94
CA PRO A 20 -4.25 1.86 -6.17
C PRO A 20 -4.31 2.84 -7.35
N VAL A 21 -3.63 2.52 -8.46
CA VAL A 21 -3.60 3.38 -9.65
C VAL A 21 -4.16 2.63 -10.85
N ASP A 22 -5.04 3.28 -11.61
CA ASP A 22 -5.56 2.75 -12.87
C ASP A 22 -4.45 2.70 -13.92
N THR A 23 -3.79 1.55 -13.98
CA THR A 23 -2.72 1.26 -14.93
C THR A 23 -2.88 -0.17 -15.43
N LYS A 24 -2.13 -0.51 -16.49
CA LYS A 24 -2.08 -1.90 -16.98
C LYS A 24 -1.39 -2.86 -16.02
N PHE A 25 -0.81 -2.39 -14.91
CA PHE A 25 -0.10 -3.23 -13.95
C PHE A 25 -0.98 -4.35 -13.39
N GLY A 26 -2.15 -4.02 -12.84
CA GLY A 26 -3.07 -5.00 -12.25
C GLY A 26 -3.47 -6.12 -13.22
N PRO A 27 -3.97 -5.80 -14.43
CA PRO A 27 -4.29 -6.80 -15.44
C PRO A 27 -3.08 -7.59 -15.97
N SER A 28 -1.88 -6.99 -15.95
CA SER A 28 -0.65 -7.65 -16.41
C SER A 28 -0.01 -8.57 -15.37
N MET A 29 -0.44 -8.47 -14.11
CA MET A 29 -0.02 -9.45 -13.13
C MET A 29 -0.61 -10.79 -13.55
N ALA A 30 0.26 -11.73 -13.93
CA ALA A 30 -0.11 -13.13 -13.94
C ALA A 30 -0.50 -13.45 -12.50
N MET A 31 -1.80 -13.51 -12.23
CA MET A 31 -2.34 -13.82 -10.91
C MET A 31 -2.18 -15.33 -10.66
N PHE A 32 -0.91 -15.75 -10.64
CA PHE A 32 -0.29 -16.97 -10.11
C PHE A 32 -0.72 -18.34 -10.66
N ASP A 33 0.26 -19.24 -10.62
CA ASP A 33 0.13 -20.67 -10.87
C ASP A 33 -0.90 -21.26 -9.90
N GLN A 34 -1.95 -21.87 -10.43
CA GLN A 34 -3.03 -22.47 -9.62
C GLN A 34 -2.61 -23.82 -9.02
N ASN A 35 -1.47 -24.36 -9.43
CA ASN A 35 -1.10 -25.74 -9.15
C ASN A 35 -0.33 -25.96 -7.84
N GLU A 36 0.04 -24.90 -7.11
CA GLU A 36 0.88 -25.01 -5.91
C GLU A 36 0.13 -24.90 -4.57
N SER A 37 -1.16 -24.54 -4.56
CA SER A 37 -1.93 -24.32 -3.33
C SER A 37 -2.95 -25.43 -3.08
N ASP A 38 -3.21 -25.75 -1.80
CA ASP A 38 -4.29 -26.65 -1.41
C ASP A 38 -5.69 -26.02 -1.64
N GLU A 39 -6.72 -26.85 -1.59
CA GLU A 39 -8.11 -26.45 -1.87
C GLU A 39 -8.63 -25.36 -0.91
N GLU A 40 -8.23 -25.39 0.36
CA GLU A 40 -8.66 -24.40 1.35
C GLU A 40 -8.02 -23.04 1.06
N THR A 41 -6.71 -23.02 0.83
CA THR A 41 -5.97 -21.81 0.46
C THR A 41 -6.52 -21.20 -0.84
N MET A 42 -6.89 -22.03 -1.83
CA MET A 42 -7.53 -21.57 -3.05
C MET A 42 -8.91 -20.92 -2.79
N ALA A 43 -9.72 -21.49 -1.90
CA ALA A 43 -11.02 -20.93 -1.54
C ALA A 43 -10.88 -19.58 -0.82
N ILE A 44 -9.97 -19.49 0.16
CA ILE A 44 -9.64 -18.24 0.86
C ILE A 44 -9.19 -17.17 -0.14
N ARG A 45 -8.30 -17.56 -1.06
CA ARG A 45 -7.78 -16.66 -2.09
C ARG A 45 -8.87 -16.08 -2.97
N LYS A 46 -9.83 -16.90 -3.40
CA LYS A 46 -10.97 -16.43 -4.22
C LYS A 46 -11.78 -15.36 -3.50
N GLN A 47 -12.04 -15.55 -2.21
CA GLN A 47 -12.74 -14.58 -1.38
C GLN A 47 -11.90 -13.31 -1.16
N TYR A 48 -10.61 -13.44 -0.88
CA TYR A 48 -9.66 -12.32 -0.78
C TYR A 48 -9.67 -11.45 -2.04
N LEU A 49 -9.58 -12.04 -3.23
CA LEU A 49 -9.58 -11.29 -4.49
C LEU A 49 -10.88 -10.51 -4.72
N LYS A 50 -12.03 -11.11 -4.34
CA LYS A 50 -13.32 -10.43 -4.40
C LYS A 50 -13.36 -9.23 -3.46
N ASN A 51 -12.93 -9.40 -2.21
CA ASN A 51 -12.89 -8.32 -1.22
C ASN A 51 -11.91 -7.21 -1.64
N LEU A 52 -10.71 -7.58 -2.12
CA LEU A 52 -9.70 -6.66 -2.64
C LEU A 52 -10.26 -5.76 -3.75
N GLN A 53 -10.99 -6.34 -4.70
CA GLN A 53 -11.60 -5.58 -5.81
C GLN A 53 -12.60 -4.54 -5.28
N GLN A 54 -13.42 -4.91 -4.30
CA GLN A 54 -14.38 -4.00 -3.68
C GLN A 54 -13.68 -2.84 -2.97
N ILE A 55 -12.65 -3.13 -2.17
CA ILE A 55 -11.87 -2.11 -1.43
C ILE A 55 -11.19 -1.15 -2.38
N ILE A 56 -10.54 -1.67 -3.42
CA ILE A 56 -9.74 -0.86 -4.34
C ILE A 56 -10.66 0.05 -5.17
N SER A 57 -11.82 -0.43 -5.62
CA SER A 57 -12.71 0.29 -6.54
C SER A 57 -13.11 1.70 -6.08
N GLY A 58 -13.19 1.95 -4.78
CA GLY A 58 -13.54 3.26 -4.22
C GLY A 58 -12.37 4.24 -4.04
N ASN A 59 -11.13 3.82 -4.30
CA ASN A 59 -9.91 4.62 -4.05
C ASN A 59 -8.90 4.53 -5.22
N ILE A 60 -9.35 4.14 -6.42
CA ILE A 60 -8.48 4.09 -7.60
C ILE A 60 -8.12 5.51 -8.03
N GLN A 61 -6.83 5.77 -8.16
CA GLN A 61 -6.29 7.02 -8.66
C GLN A 61 -5.95 6.92 -10.14
N THR A 62 -6.08 8.04 -10.84
CA THR A 62 -5.57 8.23 -12.19
C THR A 62 -4.05 8.45 -12.17
N SER A 63 -3.39 8.19 -13.30
CA SER A 63 -1.96 8.50 -13.45
C SER A 63 -1.66 10.01 -13.29
N GLN A 64 -2.63 10.87 -13.64
CA GLN A 64 -2.51 12.33 -13.54
C GLN A 64 -2.51 12.81 -12.08
N GLU A 65 -3.31 12.19 -11.21
CA GLU A 65 -3.30 12.51 -9.77
C GLU A 65 -1.95 12.18 -9.14
N VAL A 66 -1.36 11.03 -9.49
CA VAL A 66 -0.01 10.65 -9.05
C VAL A 66 1.05 11.61 -9.60
N ALA A 67 0.95 11.98 -10.89
CA ALA A 67 1.87 12.92 -11.52
C ALA A 67 1.87 14.30 -10.86
N LYS A 68 0.73 14.75 -10.34
CA LYS A 68 0.63 16.02 -9.59
C LYS A 68 1.49 16.00 -8.33
N VAL A 69 1.47 14.89 -7.59
CA VAL A 69 2.27 14.74 -6.36
C VAL A 69 3.76 14.58 -6.68
N ILE A 70 4.09 13.89 -7.78
CA ILE A 70 5.48 13.85 -8.29
C ILE A 70 5.99 15.27 -8.58
N LYS A 71 5.19 16.07 -9.27
CA LYS A 71 5.53 17.46 -9.61
C LYS A 71 5.75 18.30 -8.34
N GLU A 72 4.85 18.19 -7.36
CA GLU A 72 4.99 18.86 -6.06
C GLU A 72 6.32 18.50 -5.36
N ALA A 73 6.70 17.22 -5.36
CA ALA A 73 7.95 16.77 -4.75
C ALA A 73 9.20 17.30 -5.49
N ILE A 74 9.14 17.45 -6.82
CA ILE A 74 10.24 18.01 -7.63
C ILE A 74 10.39 19.52 -7.40
N GLU A 75 9.27 20.24 -7.32
CA GLU A 75 9.24 21.70 -7.16
C GLU A 75 9.52 22.16 -5.72
N ALA A 76 9.53 21.25 -4.75
CA ALA A 76 9.78 21.59 -3.35
C ALA A 76 11.23 22.02 -3.08
N ASP A 77 11.41 23.19 -2.45
CA ASP A 77 12.71 23.71 -2.01
C ASP A 77 13.43 22.77 -1.04
N LYS A 78 12.66 22.05 -0.22
CA LYS A 78 13.13 21.02 0.74
C LYS A 78 12.13 19.85 0.71
N PRO A 79 12.26 18.91 -0.23
CA PRO A 79 11.29 17.84 -0.38
C PRO A 79 11.30 16.91 0.83
N ASN A 80 10.11 16.45 1.22
CA ASN A 80 9.99 15.37 2.20
C ASN A 80 10.53 14.06 1.63
N PHE A 81 10.94 13.14 2.50
CA PHE A 81 11.38 11.82 2.06
C PHE A 81 10.21 10.96 1.53
N ARG A 82 8.97 11.19 1.97
CA ARG A 82 7.77 10.45 1.52
C ARG A 82 6.64 11.41 1.16
N TYR A 83 6.00 11.15 0.03
CA TYR A 83 4.77 11.81 -0.40
C TYR A 83 3.70 10.74 -0.68
N TYR A 84 2.60 10.78 0.07
CA TYR A 84 1.47 9.89 -0.17
C TYR A 84 0.51 10.55 -1.16
N THR A 85 0.04 9.80 -2.15
CA THR A 85 -0.92 10.34 -3.14
C THR A 85 -2.38 10.15 -2.71
N SER A 86 -2.63 9.26 -1.74
CA SER A 86 -3.96 8.99 -1.17
C SER A 86 -3.98 9.36 0.31
N GLU A 87 -4.96 10.17 0.72
CA GLU A 87 -5.18 10.50 2.13
C GLU A 87 -5.56 9.27 2.96
N LYS A 88 -6.29 8.33 2.35
CA LYS A 88 -6.64 7.06 2.99
C LYS A 88 -5.38 6.28 3.35
N ASP A 89 -4.47 6.10 2.41
CA ASP A 89 -3.26 5.31 2.65
C ASP A 89 -2.28 6.02 3.59
N LEU A 90 -2.26 7.35 3.60
CA LEU A 90 -1.55 8.14 4.62
C LEU A 90 -2.12 7.88 6.02
N LYS A 91 -3.45 7.83 6.15
CA LYS A 91 -4.13 7.53 7.43
C LYS A 91 -3.80 6.11 7.90
N ASP A 92 -3.84 5.14 6.99
CA ASP A 92 -3.53 3.74 7.30
C ASP A 92 -2.06 3.57 7.71
N ALA A 93 -1.13 4.27 7.04
CA ALA A 93 0.29 4.28 7.42
C ALA A 93 0.51 4.86 8.82
N ARG A 94 -0.20 5.94 9.17
CA ARG A 94 -0.14 6.53 10.53
C ARG A 94 -0.70 5.58 11.58
N ALA A 95 -1.84 4.93 11.31
CA ALA A 95 -2.46 3.99 12.22
C ALA A 95 -1.55 2.78 12.49
N LYS A 96 -0.91 2.23 11.45
CA LYS A 96 0.07 1.14 11.58
C LYS A 96 1.24 1.51 12.48
N LEU A 97 1.76 2.74 12.37
CA LEU A 97 2.91 3.19 13.17
C LEU A 97 2.55 3.54 14.62
N ALA A 98 1.26 3.79 14.91
CA ALA A 98 0.81 4.10 16.25
C ALA A 98 0.76 2.86 17.17
N ASP A 99 0.49 1.68 16.61
CA ASP A 99 0.53 0.40 17.34
C ASP A 99 1.87 -0.31 17.14
N THR A 100 2.71 -0.31 18.18
CA THR A 100 4.02 -0.96 18.15
C THR A 100 3.97 -2.48 18.27
N THR A 101 2.82 -3.06 18.65
CA THR A 101 2.64 -4.52 18.72
C THR A 101 2.25 -5.13 17.37
N GLY A 102 1.64 -4.32 16.50
CA GLY A 102 1.14 -4.75 15.19
C GLY A 102 -0.21 -5.48 15.22
N ASN A 103 -0.79 -5.72 16.41
CA ASN A 103 -2.07 -6.40 16.57
C ASN A 103 -3.21 -5.67 15.84
N ALA A 104 -3.23 -4.34 15.91
CA ALA A 104 -4.22 -3.53 15.22
C ALA A 104 -4.11 -3.68 13.69
N ALA A 105 -2.89 -3.82 13.16
CA ALA A 105 -2.68 -4.03 11.73
C ALA A 105 -3.19 -5.42 11.29
N ILE A 106 -2.96 -6.47 12.09
CA ILE A 106 -3.48 -7.81 11.80
C ILE A 106 -5.01 -7.83 11.84
N GLN A 107 -5.61 -7.23 12.87
CA GLN A 107 -7.07 -7.14 12.97
C GLN A 107 -7.68 -6.35 11.81
N PHE A 108 -7.07 -5.22 11.44
CA PHE A 108 -7.49 -4.43 10.29
C PHE A 108 -7.45 -5.24 9.00
N ILE A 109 -6.36 -5.97 8.73
CA ILE A 109 -6.22 -6.80 7.53
C ILE A 109 -7.26 -7.92 7.51
N ASN A 110 -7.45 -8.63 8.63
CA ASN A 110 -8.45 -9.69 8.72
C ASN A 110 -9.86 -9.17 8.45
N ASN A 111 -10.24 -8.06 9.09
CA ASN A 111 -11.57 -7.48 8.94
C ASN A 111 -11.79 -6.86 7.56
N THR A 112 -10.72 -6.44 6.88
CA THR A 112 -10.84 -5.78 5.58
C THR A 112 -10.83 -6.78 4.44
N PHE A 113 -9.84 -7.69 4.42
CA PHE A 113 -9.60 -8.57 3.28
C PHE A 113 -10.14 -9.98 3.46
N PHE A 114 -10.27 -10.44 4.70
CA PHE A 114 -10.68 -11.82 5.03
C PHE A 114 -12.05 -11.86 5.74
N GLU A 115 -12.83 -10.78 5.70
CA GLU A 115 -14.18 -10.80 6.22
C GLU A 115 -15.03 -11.88 5.52
N GLY A 116 -15.73 -12.68 6.34
CA GLY A 116 -16.53 -13.80 5.86
C GLY A 116 -15.73 -15.03 5.43
N VAL A 117 -14.40 -15.00 5.52
CA VAL A 117 -13.56 -16.19 5.34
C VAL A 117 -13.67 -17.05 6.59
N LYS A 118 -14.20 -18.26 6.43
CA LYS A 118 -14.13 -19.30 7.47
C LYS A 118 -12.79 -19.99 7.32
N LEU A 119 -11.85 -19.69 8.21
CA LEU A 119 -10.68 -20.54 8.40
C LEU A 119 -11.18 -21.84 9.02
N SER A 120 -10.86 -22.99 8.43
CA SER A 120 -11.01 -24.24 9.18
C SER A 120 -10.11 -24.14 10.41
N SER A 121 -10.68 -24.48 11.57
CA SER A 121 -10.15 -24.27 12.93
C SER A 121 -8.63 -24.07 13.07
N LEU A 122 -8.23 -22.91 13.59
CA LEU A 122 -7.05 -22.80 14.47
C LEU A 122 -7.37 -23.42 15.83
#